data_AF-A0A7C3PNV3-F1
#
_entry.id   AF-A0A7C3PNV3-F1
#
_cell.length_a   1.000
_cell.length_b   1.000
_cell.length_c   1.000
_cell.angle_alpha   90.00
_cell.angle_beta   90.00
_cell.angle_gamma   90.00
#
_symmetry.space_group_name_H-M   'P 1'
#
loop_
_entity.id
_entity.type
_entity.pdbx_description
1 polymer ?
#
loop_
_entity_poly.entity_id
_entity_poly.type
_entity_poly.pdbx_seq_one_letter_code
_entity_poly.pdbx_strand_id
1 'polypeptide(L)'
;MLKRATFFGTLAGFGFLLGAISGAIAAESKMGEMGHDVPQTKQFQRVEQPLSNKAIVTVSGLGLIGLELWWFLFSKPKSRQATTVGDVQEVTVTVDGGYEPSQIVVQVGQPVRLNFDRKDPSSCLEEVRFPDFHIARELPLNQTTAIEFTPDKPGRYEFTCGMNMFRGVVEVQPAEAQTVQERPISSDQNQPHSTHHSLLET
;
A
#
# COMPACT_ATOMS: atom_id res chain seq x y z
N MET A 1 -15.79 -6.32 -12.89
CA MET A 1 -15.07 -7.22 -11.96
C MET A 1 -13.91 -7.87 -12.72
N LEU A 2 -12.69 -7.35 -12.58
CA LEU A 2 -11.51 -7.85 -13.28
C LEU A 2 -10.47 -8.27 -12.23
N LYS A 3 -10.12 -9.57 -12.26
CA LYS A 3 -9.29 -10.25 -11.26
C LYS A 3 -7.84 -9.74 -11.34
N ARG A 4 -7.35 -9.16 -10.24
CA ARG A 4 -5.94 -8.82 -10.01
C ARG A 4 -5.17 -10.07 -9.55
N ALA A 5 -4.74 -10.91 -10.49
CA ALA A 5 -3.90 -12.07 -10.14
C ALA A 5 -3.09 -12.58 -11.33
N THR A 6 -2.19 -11.76 -11.87
CA THR A 6 -1.20 -12.22 -12.87
C THR A 6 -0.08 -11.18 -13.00
N PHE A 7 0.83 -11.04 -12.03
CA PHE A 7 2.09 -10.31 -12.30
C PHE A 7 3.30 -10.69 -11.41
N PHE A 8 3.25 -11.76 -10.61
CA PHE A 8 4.40 -12.21 -9.79
C PHE A 8 5.24 -13.34 -10.42
N GLY A 9 5.30 -13.40 -11.75
CA GLY A 9 5.88 -14.54 -12.48
C GLY A 9 7.11 -14.26 -13.34
N THR A 10 7.85 -13.16 -13.15
CA THR A 10 8.93 -12.79 -14.09
C THR A 10 10.16 -12.19 -13.40
N LEU A 11 10.66 -12.86 -12.36
CA LEU A 11 11.98 -12.53 -11.79
C LEU A 11 12.78 -13.78 -11.37
N ALA A 12 12.63 -14.88 -12.10
CA ALA A 12 13.43 -16.10 -11.93
C ALA A 12 14.34 -16.39 -13.15
N GLY A 13 14.50 -15.44 -14.08
CA GLY A 13 15.23 -15.66 -15.34
C GLY A 13 16.60 -15.00 -15.46
N PHE A 14 16.91 -13.95 -14.69
CA PHE A 14 18.14 -13.17 -14.91
C PHE A 14 19.36 -13.62 -14.09
N GLY A 15 19.20 -14.49 -13.10
CA GLY A 15 20.31 -14.98 -12.27
C GLY A 15 21.17 -16.07 -12.92
N PHE A 16 20.73 -16.67 -14.03
CA PHE A 16 21.36 -17.86 -14.59
C PHE A 16 22.34 -17.58 -15.77
N LEU A 17 22.47 -16.33 -16.21
CA LEU A 17 23.22 -16.00 -17.44
C LEU A 17 24.64 -15.44 -17.23
N LEU A 18 25.10 -15.19 -15.99
CA LEU A 18 26.48 -14.70 -15.73
C LEU A 18 27.47 -15.79 -15.26
N GLY A 19 27.07 -17.06 -15.16
CA GLY A 19 27.91 -18.12 -14.59
C GLY A 19 28.86 -18.84 -15.55
N ALA A 20 28.82 -18.57 -16.87
CA ALA A 20 29.41 -19.46 -17.88
C ALA A 20 30.51 -18.85 -18.76
N ILE A 21 31.23 -17.80 -18.32
CA ILE A 21 32.35 -17.22 -19.12
C ILE A 21 33.59 -16.93 -18.25
N SER A 22 34.08 -17.91 -17.49
CA SER A 22 35.44 -17.85 -16.95
C SER A 22 36.07 -19.22 -16.97
N GLY A 23 36.92 -19.47 -17.97
CA GLY A 23 37.76 -20.67 -17.95
C GLY A 23 38.47 -21.04 -19.26
N ALA A 24 38.25 -20.36 -20.38
CA ALA A 24 38.94 -20.68 -21.63
C ALA A 24 39.65 -19.46 -22.22
N ILE A 25 40.70 -18.98 -21.56
CA ILE A 25 41.72 -18.15 -22.20
C ILE A 25 43.09 -18.45 -21.58
N ALA A 26 44.10 -18.45 -22.45
CA ALA A 26 45.54 -18.50 -22.22
C ALA A 26 46.19 -19.90 -22.25
N ALA A 27 46.61 -20.22 -23.47
CA ALA A 27 47.63 -21.18 -23.81
C ALA A 27 49.00 -20.83 -23.19
N GLU A 28 49.76 -21.90 -22.92
CA GLU A 28 51.21 -22.06 -23.03
C GLU A 28 52.12 -20.82 -22.98
N SER A 29 52.85 -20.69 -21.87
CA SER A 29 54.23 -20.19 -21.91
C SER A 29 55.07 -21.01 -20.93
N LYS A 30 56.10 -21.68 -21.48
CA LYS A 30 57.16 -22.32 -20.71
C LYS A 30 58.03 -21.22 -20.10
N MET A 31 58.23 -21.25 -18.79
CA MET A 31 59.29 -20.50 -18.11
C MET A 31 59.82 -21.37 -16.97
N GLY A 32 61.15 -21.48 -16.92
CA GLY A 32 61.90 -22.49 -16.19
C GLY A 32 61.69 -22.56 -14.68
N GLU A 33 62.01 -23.74 -14.16
CA GLU A 33 62.28 -24.03 -12.76
C GLU A 33 63.19 -22.97 -12.12
N MET A 34 62.66 -22.29 -11.11
CA MET A 34 63.47 -21.81 -9.99
C MET A 34 62.73 -22.19 -8.71
N GLY A 35 63.34 -23.12 -7.97
CA GLY A 35 62.88 -23.59 -6.69
C GLY A 35 62.93 -22.48 -5.64
N HIS A 36 61.76 -21.98 -5.28
CA HIS A 36 61.52 -21.31 -4.01
C HIS A 36 60.37 -22.02 -3.32
N ASP A 37 60.68 -22.65 -2.19
CA ASP A 37 59.71 -23.23 -1.26
C ASP A 37 58.77 -22.13 -0.75
N VAL A 38 57.61 -22.02 -1.40
CA VAL A 38 56.47 -21.28 -0.84
C VAL A 38 55.99 -22.07 0.37
N PRO A 39 56.04 -21.53 1.60
CA PRO A 39 55.42 -22.19 2.74
C PRO A 39 53.95 -22.35 2.39
N GLN A 40 53.47 -23.61 2.29
CA GLN A 40 52.08 -23.89 2.04
C GLN A 40 51.24 -23.21 3.12
N THR A 41 50.66 -22.06 2.77
CA THR A 41 49.66 -21.39 3.59
C THR A 41 48.59 -22.42 3.88
N LYS A 42 48.41 -22.77 5.16
CA LYS A 42 47.50 -23.81 5.63
C LYS A 42 46.23 -23.79 4.78
N GLN A 43 46.22 -24.78 3.90
CA GLN A 43 45.16 -25.14 2.97
C GLN A 43 43.83 -24.91 3.67
N PHE A 44 43.06 -23.95 3.14
CA PHE A 44 41.72 -23.56 3.60
C PHE A 44 41.03 -24.75 4.25
N GLN A 45 41.06 -24.82 5.59
CA GLN A 45 40.41 -25.90 6.30
C GLN A 45 38.94 -25.74 5.97
N ARG A 46 38.41 -26.69 5.19
CA ARG A 46 37.02 -26.67 4.77
C ARG A 46 36.20 -26.95 6.01
N VAL A 47 35.82 -25.88 6.69
CA VAL A 47 34.96 -25.91 7.88
C VAL A 47 33.68 -26.60 7.45
N GLU A 48 33.48 -27.84 7.90
CA GLU A 48 32.22 -28.56 7.74
C GLU A 48 31.15 -27.77 8.48
N GLN A 49 30.50 -26.84 7.77
CA GLN A 49 29.39 -26.12 8.34
C GLN A 49 28.25 -27.12 8.53
N PRO A 50 27.86 -27.42 9.79
CA PRO A 50 26.81 -28.37 10.03
C PRO A 50 25.54 -27.89 9.31
N LEU A 51 24.82 -28.84 8.70
CA LEU A 51 23.61 -28.55 7.91
C LEU A 51 22.60 -27.69 8.69
N SER A 52 22.59 -27.80 10.03
CA SER A 52 21.80 -26.97 10.94
C SER A 52 22.06 -25.48 10.77
N ASN A 53 23.32 -25.05 10.65
CA ASN A 53 23.66 -23.62 10.54
C ASN A 53 23.11 -23.03 9.24
N LYS A 54 23.22 -23.78 8.13
CA LYS A 54 22.66 -23.38 6.83
C LYS A 54 21.14 -23.31 6.87
N ALA A 55 20.49 -24.29 7.50
CA ALA A 55 19.05 -24.32 7.66
C ALA A 55 18.54 -23.13 8.48
N ILE A 56 19.17 -22.85 9.63
CA ILE A 56 18.79 -21.73 10.51
C ILE A 56 18.92 -20.39 9.78
N VAL A 57 20.04 -20.15 9.08
CA VAL A 57 20.26 -18.90 8.34
C VAL A 57 19.26 -18.74 7.19
N THR A 58 18.91 -19.84 6.51
CA THR A 58 17.94 -19.79 5.40
C THR A 58 16.52 -19.53 5.90
N VAL A 59 16.11 -20.21 6.98
CA VAL A 59 14.79 -20.05 7.60
C VAL A 59 14.64 -18.66 8.22
N SER A 60 15.67 -18.13 8.87
CA SER A 60 15.63 -16.78 9.43
C SER A 60 15.52 -15.72 8.34
N GLY A 61 16.26 -15.86 7.24
CA GLY A 61 16.15 -14.96 6.09
C GLY A 61 14.76 -14.95 5.49
N LEU A 62 14.19 -16.12 5.21
CA LEU A 62 12.82 -16.24 4.68
C LEU A 62 11.76 -15.72 5.67
N GLY A 63 11.96 -15.95 6.96
CA GLY A 63 11.09 -15.44 8.02
C GLY A 63 11.08 -13.92 8.10
N LEU A 64 12.25 -13.27 8.04
CA LEU A 64 12.36 -11.81 8.05
C LEU A 64 11.73 -11.18 6.80
N ILE A 65 11.98 -11.76 5.62
CA ILE A 65 11.34 -11.30 4.37
C ILE A 65 9.81 -11.42 4.50
N GLY A 66 9.30 -12.54 5.02
CA GLY A 66 7.87 -12.73 5.25
C GLY A 66 7.29 -11.72 6.24
N LEU A 67 8.03 -11.41 7.31
CA LEU A 67 7.63 -10.44 8.33
C LEU A 67 7.60 -9.01 7.77
N GLU A 68 8.61 -8.61 7.01
CA GLU A 68 8.66 -7.31 6.33
C GLU A 68 7.49 -7.16 5.34
N LEU A 69 7.23 -8.19 4.53
CA LEU A 69 6.12 -8.20 3.59
C LEU A 69 4.75 -8.15 4.29
N TRP A 70 4.59 -8.88 5.39
CA TRP A 70 3.38 -8.82 6.22
C TRP A 70 3.17 -7.41 6.78
N TRP A 71 4.20 -6.85 7.39
CA TRP A 71 4.15 -5.52 8.01
C TRP A 71 3.78 -4.44 6.98
N PHE A 72 4.36 -4.52 5.79
CA PHE A 72 4.07 -3.60 4.69
C PHE A 72 2.65 -3.76 4.16
N LEU A 73 2.16 -5.01 4.02
CA LEU A 73 0.81 -5.27 3.50
C LEU A 73 -0.29 -4.87 4.49
N PHE A 74 -0.01 -4.88 5.79
CA PHE A 74 -0.95 -4.49 6.84
C PHE A 74 -0.91 -2.99 7.17
N SER A 75 0.16 -2.28 6.82
CA SER A 75 0.27 -0.82 6.98
C SER A 75 -0.57 -0.08 5.93
N LYS A 76 -1.88 -0.02 6.14
CA LYS A 76 -2.78 0.77 5.27
C LYS A 76 -2.56 2.28 5.50
N PRO A 77 -2.67 3.12 4.46
CA PRO A 77 -2.63 4.58 4.61
C PRO A 77 -3.78 5.04 5.52
N LYS A 78 -3.50 6.00 6.41
CA LYS A 78 -4.48 6.56 7.33
C LYS A 78 -5.51 7.38 6.52
N SER A 79 -6.64 6.78 6.18
CA SER A 79 -7.80 7.55 5.70
C SER A 79 -8.52 8.16 6.90
N ARG A 80 -8.93 9.42 6.78
CA ARG A 80 -9.71 10.11 7.82
C ARG A 80 -11.12 10.32 7.32
N GLN A 81 -12.09 9.83 8.09
CA GLN A 81 -13.49 10.16 7.85
C GLN A 81 -13.78 11.56 8.35
N ALA A 82 -14.62 12.30 7.63
CA ALA A 82 -15.05 13.62 8.07
C ALA A 82 -15.88 13.55 9.34
N THR A 83 -15.65 14.52 10.23
CA THR A 83 -16.45 14.67 11.44
C THR A 83 -17.60 15.60 11.10
N THR A 84 -18.84 15.12 11.21
CA THR A 84 -20.01 15.95 11.01
C THR A 84 -20.20 16.87 12.23
N VAL A 85 -20.09 18.18 12.01
CA VAL A 85 -20.36 19.21 13.02
C VAL A 85 -21.60 19.96 12.58
N GLY A 86 -22.75 19.62 13.16
CA GLY A 86 -24.05 20.12 12.69
C GLY A 86 -24.45 19.49 11.36
N ASP A 87 -24.64 20.30 10.32
CA ASP A 87 -25.01 19.86 8.96
C ASP A 87 -23.84 19.91 7.97
N VAL A 88 -22.62 20.18 8.47
CA VAL A 88 -21.41 20.31 7.65
C VAL A 88 -20.38 19.26 8.06
N GLN A 89 -19.77 18.64 7.06
CA GLN A 89 -18.68 17.68 7.23
C GLN A 89 -17.34 18.42 7.29
N GLU A 90 -16.67 18.38 8.44
CA GLU A 90 -15.43 19.12 8.66
C GLU A 90 -14.21 18.20 8.79
N VAL A 91 -13.13 18.57 8.10
CA VAL A 91 -11.82 17.90 8.19
C VAL A 91 -10.70 18.92 8.14
N THR A 92 -9.77 18.83 9.09
CA THR A 92 -8.51 19.57 9.03
C THR A 92 -7.42 18.71 8.39
N VAL A 93 -6.78 19.29 7.37
CA VAL A 93 -5.65 18.75 6.62
C VAL A 93 -4.42 19.57 6.96
N THR A 94 -3.40 18.92 7.51
CA THR A 94 -2.10 19.55 7.75
C THR A 94 -1.30 19.53 6.46
N VAL A 95 -0.73 20.67 6.09
CA VAL A 95 0.12 20.80 4.90
C VAL A 95 1.57 21.01 5.34
N ASP A 96 2.29 19.90 5.42
CA ASP A 96 3.69 19.81 5.87
C ASP A 96 4.40 18.71 5.07
N GLY A 97 5.20 19.07 4.06
CA GLY A 97 5.82 18.11 3.14
C GLY A 97 4.82 17.26 2.32
N GLY A 98 3.56 17.69 2.23
CA GLY A 98 2.46 16.94 1.62
C GLY A 98 1.12 17.26 2.29
N TYR A 99 0.14 16.38 2.13
CA TYR A 99 -1.18 16.50 2.75
C TYR A 99 -1.40 15.38 3.76
N GLU A 100 -1.64 15.73 5.02
CA GLU A 100 -1.99 14.76 6.06
C GLU A 100 -3.33 15.13 6.73
N PRO A 101 -4.38 14.31 6.56
CA PRO A 101 -4.45 13.07 5.78
C PRO A 101 -4.46 13.31 4.26
N SER A 102 -3.90 12.39 3.49
CA SER A 102 -3.94 12.43 2.02
C SER A 102 -5.21 11.83 1.43
N GLN A 103 -5.95 11.03 2.21
CA GLN A 103 -7.24 10.46 1.83
C GLN A 103 -8.31 10.85 2.84
N ILE A 104 -9.36 11.49 2.34
CA ILE A 104 -10.47 12.01 3.14
C ILE A 104 -11.74 11.36 2.65
N VAL A 105 -12.58 10.88 3.57
CA VAL A 105 -13.87 10.24 3.23
C VAL A 105 -15.02 11.15 3.67
N VAL A 106 -15.92 11.47 2.76
CA VAL A 106 -17.09 12.33 2.98
C VAL A 106 -18.36 11.71 2.37
N GLN A 107 -19.52 12.17 2.79
CA GLN A 107 -20.82 11.76 2.27
C GLN A 107 -21.29 12.69 1.14
N VAL A 108 -21.94 12.09 0.14
CA VAL A 108 -22.59 12.81 -0.97
C VAL A 108 -23.74 13.69 -0.47
N GLY A 109 -23.94 14.84 -1.08
CA GLY A 109 -25.09 15.73 -0.84
C GLY A 109 -25.04 16.56 0.45
N GLN A 110 -23.99 16.43 1.25
CA GLN A 110 -23.75 17.25 2.45
C GLN A 110 -22.62 18.26 2.19
N PRO A 111 -22.74 19.51 2.65
CA PRO A 111 -21.65 20.49 2.59
C PRO A 111 -20.39 19.97 3.29
N VAL A 112 -19.25 20.14 2.65
CA VAL A 112 -17.93 19.76 3.17
C VAL A 112 -17.09 21.01 3.38
N ARG A 113 -16.47 21.13 4.55
CA ARG A 113 -15.47 22.14 4.87
C ARG A 113 -14.11 21.48 5.14
N LEU A 114 -13.17 21.70 4.22
CA LEU A 114 -11.79 21.25 4.37
C LEU A 114 -10.92 22.41 4.83
N ASN A 115 -10.33 22.29 6.02
CA ASN A 115 -9.43 23.29 6.59
C ASN A 115 -7.99 22.89 6.31
N PHE A 116 -7.28 23.66 5.49
CA PHE A 116 -5.86 23.43 5.19
C PHE A 116 -4.99 24.29 6.11
N ASP A 117 -4.25 23.66 7.00
CA ASP A 117 -3.28 24.30 7.90
C ASP A 117 -1.87 24.17 7.31
N ARG A 118 -1.37 25.24 6.66
CA ARG A 118 -0.06 25.24 5.99
C ARG A 118 1.07 25.55 6.96
N LYS A 119 1.98 24.59 7.12
CA LYS A 119 3.22 24.74 7.91
C LYS A 119 4.46 24.73 7.03
N ASP A 120 4.36 24.16 5.83
CA ASP A 120 5.47 24.07 4.88
C ASP A 120 5.73 25.42 4.16
N PRO A 121 6.95 25.98 4.22
CA PRO A 121 7.31 27.22 3.54
C PRO A 121 7.57 27.07 2.03
N SER A 122 7.52 25.85 1.47
CA SER A 122 7.75 25.60 0.04
C SER A 122 6.68 26.27 -0.83
N SER A 123 7.11 26.85 -1.95
CA SER A 123 6.20 27.45 -2.95
C SER A 123 5.30 26.40 -3.60
N CYS A 124 5.71 25.14 -3.65
CA CYS A 124 4.91 24.06 -4.22
C CYS A 124 3.54 23.94 -3.52
N LEU A 125 3.49 24.16 -2.21
CA LEU A 125 2.30 24.00 -1.35
C LEU A 125 1.60 25.33 -1.02
N GLU A 126 1.90 26.40 -1.76
CA GLU A 126 1.27 27.72 -1.56
C GLU A 126 -0.11 27.85 -2.16
N GLU A 127 -0.53 26.89 -2.99
CA GLU A 127 -1.85 26.81 -3.59
C GLU A 127 -2.37 25.38 -3.54
N VAL A 128 -3.67 25.23 -3.32
CA VAL A 128 -4.40 23.97 -3.52
C VAL A 128 -5.45 24.13 -4.60
N ARG A 129 -5.55 23.09 -5.44
CA ARG A 129 -6.43 23.04 -6.61
C ARG A 129 -7.31 21.81 -6.53
N PHE A 130 -8.61 22.02 -6.71
CA PHE A 130 -9.61 20.98 -6.91
C PHE A 130 -10.16 21.12 -8.34
N PRO A 131 -9.60 20.39 -9.32
CA PRO A 131 -9.98 20.52 -10.72
C PRO A 131 -11.47 20.24 -10.97
N ASP A 132 -12.01 19.20 -10.33
CA ASP A 132 -13.41 18.79 -10.49
C ASP A 132 -14.42 19.86 -10.01
N PHE A 133 -14.05 20.59 -8.96
CA PHE A 133 -14.87 21.67 -8.39
C PHE A 133 -14.49 23.06 -8.94
N HIS A 134 -13.49 23.14 -9.82
CA HIS A 134 -12.95 24.39 -10.37
C HIS A 134 -12.49 25.38 -9.28
N ILE A 135 -11.98 24.86 -8.15
CA ILE A 135 -11.49 25.66 -7.02
C ILE A 135 -9.96 25.73 -7.10
N ALA A 136 -9.43 26.94 -7.02
CA ALA A 136 -8.02 27.22 -6.76
C ALA A 136 -7.95 28.24 -5.62
N ARG A 137 -7.17 27.92 -4.58
CA ARG A 137 -7.04 28.75 -3.38
C ARG A 137 -5.60 28.78 -2.92
N GLU A 138 -5.12 29.99 -2.64
CA GLU A 138 -3.84 30.21 -1.98
C GLU A 138 -3.93 29.77 -0.52
N LEU A 139 -2.84 29.21 -0.02
CA LEU A 139 -2.65 28.75 1.35
C LEU A 139 -1.53 29.61 1.96
N PRO A 140 -1.83 30.69 2.70
CA PRO A 140 -0.81 31.48 3.37
C PRO A 140 -0.06 30.65 4.42
N LEU A 141 1.23 30.93 4.60
CA LEU A 141 2.06 30.21 5.56
C LEU A 141 1.60 30.44 7.01
N ASN A 142 1.56 29.36 7.80
CA ASN A 142 1.09 29.31 9.19
C ASN A 142 -0.35 29.81 9.40
N GLN A 143 -1.19 29.61 8.39
CA GLN A 143 -2.60 29.98 8.43
C GLN A 143 -3.48 28.80 8.00
N THR A 144 -4.68 28.77 8.57
CA THR A 144 -5.71 27.82 8.18
C THR A 144 -6.63 28.44 7.14
N THR A 145 -6.70 27.84 5.96
CA THR A 145 -7.61 28.24 4.88
C THR A 145 -8.73 27.22 4.75
N ALA A 146 -9.97 27.67 4.90
CA ALA A 146 -11.16 26.83 4.71
C ALA A 146 -11.59 26.81 3.24
N ILE A 147 -11.87 25.62 2.73
CA ILE A 147 -12.43 25.39 1.40
C ILE A 147 -13.74 24.65 1.57
N GLU A 148 -14.82 25.26 1.08
CA GLU A 148 -16.17 24.74 1.17
C GLU A 148 -16.70 24.33 -0.20
N PHE A 149 -17.26 23.12 -0.29
CA PHE A 149 -17.92 22.61 -1.49
C PHE A 149 -18.93 21.53 -1.13
N THR A 150 -19.86 21.24 -2.04
CA THR A 150 -20.85 20.18 -1.87
C THR A 150 -20.71 19.17 -3.01
N PRO A 151 -20.34 17.90 -2.72
CA PRO A 151 -20.22 16.89 -3.76
C PRO A 151 -21.60 16.30 -4.14
N ASP A 152 -21.98 16.44 -5.40
CA ASP A 152 -23.28 15.95 -5.92
C ASP A 152 -23.27 14.47 -6.31
N LYS A 153 -22.10 13.90 -6.59
CA LYS A 153 -21.95 12.53 -7.09
C LYS A 153 -20.96 11.76 -6.21
N PRO A 154 -21.21 10.46 -5.96
CA PRO A 154 -20.20 9.61 -5.34
C PRO A 154 -19.04 9.39 -6.31
N GLY A 155 -17.83 9.32 -5.76
CA GLY A 155 -16.62 9.22 -6.58
C GLY A 155 -15.35 9.59 -5.84
N ARG A 156 -14.22 9.54 -6.54
CA ARG A 156 -12.92 9.99 -6.04
C ARG A 156 -12.58 11.30 -6.73
N TYR A 157 -12.41 12.34 -5.94
CA TYR A 157 -12.08 13.69 -6.37
C TYR A 157 -10.66 14.00 -5.95
N GLU A 158 -9.78 14.25 -6.91
CA GLU A 158 -8.38 14.53 -6.60
C GLU A 158 -8.19 16.03 -6.34
N PHE A 159 -7.35 16.35 -5.35
CA PHE A 159 -6.85 17.70 -5.15
C PHE A 159 -5.33 17.69 -5.19
N THR A 160 -4.77 18.78 -5.68
CA THR A 160 -3.35 18.86 -5.98
C THR A 160 -2.79 20.21 -5.57
N CYS A 161 -1.48 20.27 -5.36
CA CYS A 161 -0.80 21.54 -5.19
C CYS A 161 -0.71 22.30 -6.51
N GLY A 162 -0.35 23.60 -6.50
CA GLY A 162 -0.25 24.43 -7.72
C GLY A 162 0.61 23.82 -8.83
N MET A 163 1.67 23.10 -8.45
CA MET A 163 2.60 22.43 -9.36
C MET A 163 2.23 20.98 -9.71
N ASN A 164 1.07 20.47 -9.27
CA ASN A 164 0.58 19.11 -9.54
C ASN A 164 1.54 17.99 -9.07
N MET A 165 2.35 18.25 -8.04
CA MET A 165 3.31 17.29 -7.47
C MET A 165 2.69 16.52 -6.31
N PHE A 166 2.25 17.22 -5.27
CA PHE A 166 1.55 16.63 -4.14
C PHE A 166 0.08 16.47 -4.46
N ARG A 167 -0.49 15.32 -4.08
CA ARG A 167 -1.87 14.94 -4.37
C ARG A 167 -2.54 14.40 -3.12
N GLY A 168 -3.81 14.73 -2.96
CA GLY A 168 -4.71 14.05 -2.05
C GLY A 168 -6.01 13.69 -2.76
N VAL A 169 -6.85 12.90 -2.09
CA VAL A 169 -8.11 12.40 -2.64
C VAL A 169 -9.21 12.58 -1.62
N VAL A 170 -10.32 13.17 -2.07
CA VAL A 170 -11.60 13.15 -1.36
C VAL A 170 -12.44 12.04 -1.97
N GLU A 171 -12.72 11.02 -1.18
CA GLU A 171 -13.59 9.91 -1.52
C GLU A 171 -15.01 10.21 -1.02
N VAL A 172 -15.91 10.45 -1.96
CA VAL A 172 -17.31 10.73 -1.69
C VAL A 172 -18.09 9.42 -1.76
N GLN A 173 -18.63 9.01 -0.62
CA GLN A 173 -19.45 7.82 -0.48
C GLN A 173 -20.94 8.20 -0.48
N PRO A 174 -21.83 7.32 -0.98
CA PRO A 174 -23.25 7.49 -0.74
C PRO A 174 -23.52 7.53 0.77
N ALA A 175 -24.51 8.33 1.21
CA ALA A 175 -24.86 8.49 2.62
C ALA A 175 -25.29 7.18 3.34
N GLU A 176 -25.36 6.07 2.60
CA GLU A 176 -25.80 4.75 3.05
C GLU A 176 -24.77 3.68 2.67
N ALA A 177 -23.59 3.73 3.29
CA ALA A 177 -22.61 2.62 3.27
C ALA A 177 -21.65 2.68 4.46
N GLN A 178 -22.12 3.03 5.65
CA GLN A 178 -21.45 2.60 6.87
C GLN A 178 -21.74 1.10 7.02
N THR A 179 -20.85 0.28 6.47
CA THR A 179 -20.81 -1.16 6.70
C THR A 179 -20.76 -1.41 8.20
N VAL A 180 -21.94 -1.72 8.75
CA VAL A 180 -22.15 -2.61 9.87
C VAL A 180 -21.17 -3.78 9.71
N GLN A 181 -20.16 -3.82 10.58
CA GLN A 181 -19.36 -5.01 10.86
C GLN A 181 -20.31 -6.19 11.08
N GLU A 182 -20.11 -7.25 10.30
CA GLU A 182 -20.43 -8.65 10.65
C GLU A 182 -21.71 -8.87 11.47
N ARG A 183 -22.88 -8.97 10.82
CA ARG A 183 -23.92 -9.86 11.35
C ARG A 183 -23.72 -11.21 10.65
N PRO A 184 -23.15 -12.23 11.31
CA PRO A 184 -23.20 -13.57 10.76
C PRO A 184 -24.67 -13.91 10.61
N ILE A 185 -25.05 -14.30 9.40
CA ILE A 185 -26.36 -14.84 9.11
C ILE A 185 -26.39 -16.18 9.88
N SER A 186 -26.85 -16.17 11.13
CA SER A 186 -27.11 -17.40 11.86
C SER A 186 -28.27 -18.06 11.15
N SER A 187 -27.95 -19.13 10.45
CA SER A 187 -28.85 -20.10 9.88
C SER A 187 -29.84 -20.59 10.94
N ASP A 188 -31.02 -19.98 11.03
CA ASP A 188 -32.16 -20.62 11.68
C ASP A 188 -32.86 -21.48 10.62
N GLN A 189 -32.33 -22.69 10.45
CA GLN A 189 -33.09 -23.77 9.83
C GLN A 189 -34.17 -24.21 10.80
N ASN A 190 -35.38 -23.67 10.68
CA ASN A 190 -36.54 -24.27 11.31
C ASN A 190 -37.81 -24.12 10.47
N GLN A 191 -37.92 -24.91 9.40
CA GLN A 191 -39.22 -25.46 8.97
C GLN A 191 -39.11 -26.56 7.91
N PRO A 192 -39.30 -27.84 8.29
CA PRO A 192 -39.90 -28.81 7.39
C PRO A 192 -41.43 -28.78 7.58
N HIS A 193 -42.14 -28.31 6.55
CA HIS A 193 -43.55 -28.60 6.36
C HIS A 193 -43.73 -30.12 6.24
N SER A 194 -44.16 -30.76 7.32
CA SER A 194 -44.63 -32.15 7.29
C SER A 194 -46.11 -32.14 6.90
N THR A 195 -46.35 -32.57 5.67
CA THR A 195 -47.66 -32.90 5.11
C THR A 195 -48.08 -34.27 5.65
N HIS A 196 -49.16 -34.36 6.43
CA HIS A 196 -49.86 -35.64 6.65
C HIS A 196 -51.35 -35.46 7.01
N HIS A 197 -52.20 -35.93 6.08
CA HIS A 197 -53.44 -36.70 6.27
C HIS A 197 -54.64 -36.17 7.07
N SER A 198 -55.73 -35.89 6.34
CA SER A 198 -57.18 -36.13 6.62
C SER A 198 -57.94 -35.50 5.45
N LEU A 199 -58.96 -36.03 4.77
CA LEU A 199 -60.04 -37.00 4.98
C LEU A 199 -60.32 -37.65 3.59
N LEU A 200 -60.71 -38.94 3.47
CA LEU A 200 -62.10 -39.42 3.53
C LEU A 200 -63.00 -38.72 2.50
N GLU A 201 -63.37 -39.42 1.41
CA GLU A 201 -64.75 -39.71 1.01
C GLU A 201 -64.85 -40.23 -0.45
N THR A 202 -65.54 -41.38 -0.58
CA THR A 202 -66.34 -41.92 -1.71
C THR A 202 -65.71 -42.17 -3.08
#